data_AF-A0A3M1P899-F1
#
_entry.id   AF-A0A3M1P899-F1
#
_cell.length_a   1.000
_cell.length_b   1.000
_cell.length_c   1.000
_cell.angle_alpha   90.00
_cell.angle_beta   90.00
_cell.angle_gamma   90.00
#
_symmetry.space_group_name_H-M   'P 1'
#
loop_
_entity.id
_entity.type
_entity.pdbx_description
1 polymer ?
#
loop_
_entity_poly.entity_id
_entity_poly.type
_entity_poly.pdbx_seq_one_letter_code
_entity_poly.pdbx_strand_id
1 'polypeptide(L)'
;EGLHQAIEAKEGVKVQAATQTYATITLQNYFRMYHKLAGMTGTAETEAEEFFKIYGMDVVVIPTNKPVARKDLDDLVFRTRREKYNAVIEKIKEYHKKGQPVLVGTTTVEVSETLSRLLKREGIPHNVLNARRDRAKEESLIVAEAGQKGAVTIATNMAGRGTDIKLGPGVKELGGLAIIGTERHESRRIDLQLRGRSGRQGDPGESQFYVSLEDDLMRLFGSDRVARVMDRLKLEEGAVITHPWVNKSIERAQKKVEQNNFAIRKRQLEYDDVLNAQRAVIYDRRMHALKGERLRGDLQDMLRKVVEHIVQKHYDEGNLDEMREELLRTLALDFDIDREEFVRLGEDGVIEKVFQAAIDFYERKRNVLAEPFYEGMRRIQESDQENKPERVYVDFTDGKRIMRAVVRVEDALRTRGQEVNDALERVAMLTFIDMYWTEHLRNLDELKEGIGLRAFGQRDPLIEYKMEAFKLFTQLIENIDNDVVSFVFRAGPLVDGQQVRRGRPTQQRRLDPRRAQSSHITRDSYGVGGSAGSAAERDPTAAKKPVVVEERVGRNDPCPCGSGKKYKHCHGRA
;
A
#
# COMPACT_ATOMS: atom_id res chain seq x y z
N GLU A 1 3.96 11.02 -4.92
CA GLU A 1 4.40 11.64 -6.18
C GLU A 1 4.18 13.15 -6.29
N GLY A 2 3.11 13.79 -5.78
CA GLY A 2 3.00 15.27 -5.79
C GLY A 2 2.96 15.95 -7.17
N LEU A 3 3.26 15.20 -8.23
CA LEU A 3 3.43 15.64 -9.61
C LEU A 3 2.10 16.11 -10.16
N HIS A 4 1.01 15.45 -9.77
CA HIS A 4 -0.33 15.89 -10.10
C HIS A 4 -0.61 17.28 -9.52
N GLN A 5 -0.28 17.51 -8.23
CA GLN A 5 -0.42 18.80 -7.57
C GLN A 5 0.50 19.88 -8.15
N ALA A 6 1.72 19.51 -8.54
CA ALA A 6 2.66 20.42 -9.20
C ALA A 6 2.17 20.82 -10.59
N ILE A 7 1.57 19.90 -11.35
CA ILE A 7 0.92 20.18 -12.64
C ILE A 7 -0.34 21.02 -12.43
N GLU A 8 -1.17 20.71 -11.44
CA GLU A 8 -2.34 21.54 -11.08
C GLU A 8 -1.92 22.98 -10.78
N ALA A 9 -0.87 23.16 -9.97
CA ALA A 9 -0.33 24.49 -9.67
C ALA A 9 0.25 25.19 -10.91
N LYS A 10 0.99 24.47 -11.75
CA LYS A 10 1.55 25.00 -13.00
C LYS A 10 0.47 25.44 -13.98
N GLU A 11 -0.59 24.66 -14.12
CA GLU A 11 -1.71 24.91 -15.04
C GLU A 11 -2.78 25.83 -14.42
N GLY A 12 -2.53 26.37 -13.21
CA GLY A 12 -3.45 27.29 -12.52
C GLY A 12 -4.76 26.65 -12.05
N VAL A 13 -4.82 25.33 -11.94
CA VAL A 13 -5.97 24.56 -11.48
C VAL A 13 -5.97 24.50 -9.94
N LYS A 14 -7.16 24.37 -9.36
CA LYS A 14 -7.31 24.19 -7.90
C LYS A 14 -6.57 22.93 -7.45
N VAL A 15 -5.47 23.13 -6.72
CA VAL A 15 -4.65 22.04 -6.18
C VAL A 15 -5.47 21.20 -5.20
N GLN A 16 -5.59 19.91 -5.48
CA GLN A 16 -6.28 18.98 -4.59
C GLN A 16 -5.42 18.68 -3.36
N ALA A 17 -6.07 18.57 -2.19
CA ALA A 17 -5.37 18.20 -0.96
C ALA A 17 -4.77 16.79 -1.12
N ALA A 18 -3.47 16.65 -0.85
CA ALA A 18 -2.80 15.36 -0.91
C ALA A 18 -3.43 14.38 0.09
N THR A 19 -3.64 13.14 -0.34
CA THR A 19 -4.02 12.05 0.56
C THR A 19 -2.84 11.73 1.47
N GLN A 20 -3.08 11.75 2.79
CA GLN A 20 -2.05 11.50 3.79
C GLN A 20 -2.11 10.05 4.25
N THR A 21 -0.97 9.36 4.22
CA THR A 21 -0.83 8.02 4.78
C THR A 21 -0.79 8.10 6.31
N TYR A 22 -1.83 7.61 6.98
CA TYR A 22 -1.86 7.52 8.45
C TYR A 22 -1.22 6.23 8.98
N ALA A 23 -1.40 5.14 8.23
CA ALA A 23 -0.83 3.84 8.54
C ALA A 23 -0.66 3.05 7.25
N THR A 24 0.41 2.27 7.18
CA THR A 24 0.68 1.35 6.08
C THR A 24 1.35 0.11 6.64
N ILE A 25 1.07 -1.06 6.05
CA ILE A 25 1.76 -2.31 6.33
C ILE A 25 1.66 -3.19 5.08
N THR A 26 2.76 -3.86 4.73
CA THR A 26 2.73 -4.86 3.66
C THR A 26 2.08 -6.16 4.14
N LEU A 27 1.52 -6.95 3.23
CA LEU A 27 0.98 -8.27 3.57
C LEU A 27 2.06 -9.17 4.20
N GLN A 28 3.29 -9.09 3.69
CA GLN A 28 4.44 -9.82 4.18
C GLN A 28 4.67 -9.53 5.68
N ASN A 29 4.84 -8.24 6.03
CA ASN A 29 5.08 -7.86 7.41
C ASN A 29 3.85 -8.07 8.30
N TYR A 30 2.64 -7.94 7.75
CA TYR A 30 1.42 -8.24 8.48
C TYR A 30 1.33 -9.71 8.92
N PHE A 31 1.55 -10.66 8.00
CA PHE A 31 1.49 -12.09 8.32
C PHE A 31 2.68 -12.55 9.18
N ARG A 32 3.84 -11.87 9.12
CA ARG A 32 4.99 -12.14 10.00
C ARG A 32 4.71 -11.82 11.48
N MET A 33 3.67 -11.06 11.80
CA MET A 33 3.28 -10.79 13.19
C MET A 33 2.62 -12.00 13.89
N TYR A 34 2.16 -13.00 13.14
CA TYR A 34 1.50 -14.17 13.71
C TYR A 34 2.53 -15.11 14.33
N HIS A 35 2.27 -15.56 15.56
CA HIS A 35 3.11 -16.57 16.23
C HIS A 35 3.21 -17.88 15.44
N LYS A 36 2.13 -18.26 14.74
CA LYS A 36 2.09 -19.45 13.89
C LYS A 36 1.39 -19.11 12.59
N LEU A 37 2.04 -19.42 11.46
CA LEU A 37 1.51 -19.20 10.13
C LEU A 37 1.41 -20.55 9.37
N ALA A 38 0.29 -20.75 8.69
CA ALA A 38 0.06 -21.89 7.82
C ALA A 38 -0.75 -21.44 6.61
N GLY A 39 -0.59 -22.14 5.49
CA GLY A 39 -1.27 -21.81 4.23
C GLY A 39 -1.53 -23.06 3.42
N MET A 40 -2.59 -23.03 2.60
CA MET A 40 -2.95 -24.09 1.68
C MET A 40 -3.18 -23.52 0.28
N THR A 41 -2.64 -24.18 -0.73
CA THR A 41 -2.82 -23.82 -2.14
C THR A 41 -2.47 -25.01 -3.03
N GLY A 42 -3.08 -25.07 -4.21
CA GLY A 42 -2.76 -26.12 -5.19
C GLY A 42 -1.45 -25.88 -5.95
N THR A 43 -0.85 -24.69 -5.85
CA THR A 43 0.32 -24.29 -6.66
C THR A 43 1.30 -23.45 -5.81
N ALA A 44 2.02 -24.09 -4.89
CA ALA A 44 3.05 -23.44 -4.06
C ALA A 44 4.49 -23.84 -4.43
N GLU A 45 4.69 -25.00 -5.06
CA GLU A 45 6.01 -25.58 -5.30
C GLU A 45 6.97 -24.65 -6.06
N THR A 46 6.46 -23.94 -7.06
CA THR A 46 7.28 -23.00 -7.86
C THR A 46 7.80 -21.81 -7.05
N GLU A 47 7.15 -21.48 -5.94
CA GLU A 47 7.47 -20.32 -5.08
C GLU A 47 7.98 -20.76 -3.70
N ALA A 48 8.36 -22.03 -3.54
CA ALA A 48 8.78 -22.57 -2.24
C ALA A 48 9.96 -21.80 -1.63
N GLU A 49 10.91 -21.38 -2.47
CA GLU A 49 12.04 -20.56 -2.05
C GLU A 49 11.59 -19.18 -1.51
N GLU A 50 10.58 -18.56 -2.13
CA GLU A 50 10.02 -17.29 -1.66
C GLU A 50 9.27 -17.47 -0.33
N PHE A 51 8.47 -18.53 -0.20
CA PHE A 51 7.76 -18.83 1.06
C PHE A 51 8.73 -19.05 2.22
N PHE A 52 9.82 -19.79 1.98
CA PHE A 52 10.83 -20.03 3.00
C PHE A 52 11.57 -18.74 3.38
N LYS A 53 12.03 -17.95 2.39
CA LYS A 53 12.80 -16.73 2.63
C LYS A 53 12.01 -15.63 3.33
N ILE A 54 10.72 -15.47 3.01
CA ILE A 54 9.89 -14.38 3.56
C ILE A 54 9.19 -14.79 4.86
N TYR A 55 8.67 -16.02 4.91
CA TYR A 55 7.80 -16.46 6.00
C TYR A 55 8.38 -17.59 6.85
N GLY A 56 9.56 -18.14 6.50
CA GLY A 56 10.10 -19.33 7.16
C GLY A 56 9.22 -20.56 6.97
N MET A 57 8.46 -20.62 5.88
CA MET A 57 7.48 -21.69 5.62
C MET A 57 8.00 -22.68 4.58
N ASP A 58 8.04 -23.96 4.96
CA ASP A 58 8.28 -25.05 4.03
C ASP A 58 7.02 -25.38 3.21
N VAL A 59 7.23 -25.75 1.95
CA VAL A 59 6.15 -26.21 1.07
C VAL A 59 6.16 -27.72 1.00
N VAL A 60 5.12 -28.35 1.56
CA VAL A 60 4.92 -29.79 1.51
C VAL A 60 3.87 -30.12 0.44
N VAL A 61 4.28 -30.91 -0.57
CA VAL A 61 3.38 -31.37 -1.63
C VAL A 61 2.60 -32.59 -1.12
N ILE A 62 1.29 -32.41 -0.90
CA ILE A 62 0.41 -33.50 -0.49
C ILE A 62 0.00 -34.34 -1.71
N PRO A 63 0.16 -35.68 -1.68
CA PRO A 63 -0.30 -36.55 -2.75
C PRO A 63 -1.79 -36.39 -3.03
N THR A 64 -2.19 -36.53 -4.29
CA THR A 64 -3.61 -36.47 -4.66
C THR A 64 -4.35 -37.72 -4.18
N ASN A 65 -5.62 -37.56 -3.78
CA ASN A 65 -6.48 -38.68 -3.36
C ASN A 65 -6.65 -39.74 -4.46
N LYS A 66 -6.70 -39.32 -5.71
CA LYS A 66 -6.75 -40.17 -6.90
C LYS A 66 -5.69 -39.73 -7.91
N PRO A 67 -5.15 -40.64 -8.74
CA PRO A 67 -4.23 -40.28 -9.82
C PRO A 67 -4.87 -39.28 -10.78
N VAL A 68 -4.09 -38.30 -11.25
CA VAL A 68 -4.56 -37.29 -12.21
C VAL A 68 -4.65 -37.91 -13.60
N ALA A 69 -5.87 -37.97 -14.16
CA ALA A 69 -6.13 -38.51 -15.51
C ALA A 69 -6.19 -37.42 -16.60
N ARG A 70 -5.99 -36.15 -16.23
CA ARG A 70 -6.02 -35.00 -17.16
C ARG A 70 -4.87 -35.08 -18.16
N LYS A 71 -5.18 -34.82 -19.43
CA LYS A 71 -4.19 -34.70 -20.51
C LYS A 71 -3.83 -33.22 -20.69
N ASP A 72 -2.58 -32.87 -20.37
CA ASP A 72 -2.04 -31.54 -20.62
C ASP A 72 -1.32 -31.55 -21.97
N LEU A 73 -1.95 -30.97 -22.99
CA LEU A 73 -1.43 -30.89 -24.35
C LEU A 73 -0.38 -29.78 -24.49
N ASP A 74 0.49 -29.93 -25.49
CA ASP A 74 1.44 -28.90 -25.87
C ASP A 74 0.75 -27.63 -26.41
N ASP A 75 1.43 -26.50 -26.23
CA ASP A 75 0.92 -25.21 -26.68
C ASP A 75 0.89 -25.13 -28.20
N LEU A 76 -0.18 -24.52 -28.72
CA LEU A 76 -0.31 -24.19 -30.13
C LEU A 76 0.10 -22.75 -30.34
N VAL A 77 1.17 -22.54 -31.10
CA VAL A 77 1.72 -21.20 -31.34
C VAL A 77 1.34 -20.72 -32.75
N PHE A 78 0.79 -19.51 -32.81
CA PHE A 78 0.31 -18.84 -34.00
C PHE A 78 1.14 -17.58 -34.28
N ARG A 79 1.09 -17.12 -35.54
CA ARG A 79 1.81 -15.91 -35.93
C ARG A 79 1.08 -14.67 -35.43
N THR A 80 -0.24 -14.60 -35.61
CA THR A 80 -1.04 -13.43 -35.28
C THR A 80 -2.11 -13.72 -34.22
N ARG A 81 -2.55 -12.69 -33.49
CA ARG A 81 -3.68 -12.83 -32.54
C ARG A 81 -4.97 -13.27 -33.25
N ARG A 82 -5.16 -12.86 -34.51
CA ARG A 82 -6.34 -13.22 -35.31
C ARG A 82 -6.40 -14.71 -35.61
N GLU A 83 -5.30 -15.30 -36.06
CA GLU A 83 -5.20 -16.75 -36.30
C GLU A 83 -5.45 -17.54 -35.02
N LYS A 84 -4.81 -17.11 -33.92
CA LYS A 84 -5.01 -17.68 -32.58
C LYS A 84 -6.49 -17.71 -32.19
N TYR A 85 -7.19 -16.58 -32.29
CA TYR A 85 -8.60 -16.51 -31.92
C TYR A 85 -9.48 -17.37 -32.81
N ASN A 86 -9.24 -17.39 -34.12
CA ASN A 86 -9.99 -18.27 -35.02
C ASN A 86 -9.80 -19.75 -34.64
N ALA A 87 -8.57 -20.18 -34.35
CA ALA A 87 -8.27 -21.55 -33.92
C ALA A 87 -8.91 -21.90 -32.57
N VAL A 88 -8.92 -20.96 -31.61
CA VAL A 88 -9.63 -21.12 -30.33
C VAL A 88 -11.14 -21.32 -30.55
N ILE A 89 -11.76 -20.49 -31.40
CA ILE A 89 -13.19 -20.57 -31.68
C ILE A 89 -13.55 -21.89 -32.38
N GLU A 90 -12.78 -22.32 -33.38
CA GLU A 90 -13.00 -23.61 -34.04
C GLU A 90 -12.87 -24.78 -33.06
N LYS A 91 -11.92 -24.71 -32.11
CA LYS A 91 -11.80 -25.73 -31.08
C LYS A 91 -12.97 -25.75 -30.10
N ILE A 92 -13.44 -24.58 -29.66
CA ILE A 92 -14.64 -24.46 -28.81
C ILE A 92 -15.85 -25.04 -29.55
N LYS A 93 -16.00 -24.75 -30.84
CA LYS A 93 -17.07 -25.27 -31.69
C LYS A 93 -17.02 -26.80 -31.83
N GLU A 94 -15.83 -27.38 -31.96
CA GLU A 94 -15.64 -28.83 -31.95
C GLU A 94 -16.13 -29.46 -30.64
N TYR A 95 -15.69 -28.92 -29.49
CA TYR A 95 -16.11 -29.42 -28.17
C TYR A 95 -17.59 -29.23 -27.90
N HIS A 96 -18.13 -28.07 -28.25
CA HIS A 96 -19.55 -27.76 -28.08
C HIS A 96 -20.44 -28.69 -28.91
N LYS A 97 -20.06 -29.00 -30.16
CA LYS A 97 -20.76 -29.98 -31.01
C LYS A 97 -20.74 -31.39 -30.42
N LYS A 98 -19.65 -31.80 -29.76
CA LYS A 98 -19.56 -33.07 -29.02
C LYS A 98 -20.34 -33.03 -27.69
N GLY A 99 -20.73 -31.86 -27.21
CA GLY A 99 -21.35 -31.63 -25.91
C GLY A 99 -20.37 -31.60 -24.74
N GLN A 100 -19.07 -31.55 -24.99
CA GLN A 100 -18.04 -31.48 -23.95
C GLN A 100 -17.99 -30.05 -23.36
N PRO A 101 -18.01 -29.86 -22.03
CA PRO A 101 -17.91 -28.54 -21.43
C PRO A 101 -16.53 -27.92 -21.60
N VAL A 102 -16.50 -26.61 -21.82
CA VAL A 102 -15.27 -25.85 -22.08
C VAL A 102 -15.16 -24.65 -21.14
N LEU A 103 -14.01 -24.53 -20.47
CA LEU A 103 -13.61 -23.34 -19.75
C LEU A 103 -12.48 -22.64 -20.50
N VAL A 104 -12.71 -21.41 -20.92
CA VAL A 104 -11.78 -20.57 -21.67
C VAL A 104 -11.17 -19.55 -20.72
N GLY A 105 -9.86 -19.60 -20.50
CA GLY A 105 -9.14 -18.64 -19.64
C GLY A 105 -8.50 -17.53 -20.47
N THR A 106 -8.79 -16.28 -20.13
CA THR A 106 -8.19 -15.08 -20.74
C THR A 106 -7.39 -14.28 -19.71
N THR A 107 -6.51 -13.39 -20.15
CA THR A 107 -5.68 -12.52 -19.28
C THR A 107 -6.35 -11.17 -18.98
N THR A 108 -7.16 -10.65 -19.90
CA THR A 108 -7.80 -9.33 -19.77
C THR A 108 -9.29 -9.38 -20.12
N VAL A 109 -10.02 -8.39 -19.61
CA VAL A 109 -11.47 -8.22 -19.88
C VAL A 109 -11.71 -7.90 -21.36
N GLU A 110 -10.80 -7.18 -22.00
CA GLU A 110 -10.91 -6.87 -23.42
C GLU A 110 -10.86 -8.13 -24.30
N VAL A 111 -9.99 -9.09 -23.95
CA VAL A 111 -9.88 -10.38 -24.64
C VAL A 111 -11.13 -11.22 -24.42
N SER A 112 -11.67 -11.27 -23.18
CA SER A 112 -12.90 -12.03 -22.90
C SER A 112 -14.12 -11.48 -23.64
N GLU A 113 -14.28 -10.15 -23.69
CA GLU A 113 -15.35 -9.49 -24.47
C GLU A 113 -15.18 -9.67 -25.99
N THR A 114 -13.94 -9.74 -26.47
CA THR A 114 -13.66 -10.02 -27.89
C THR A 114 -14.05 -11.44 -28.26
N LEU A 115 -13.65 -12.43 -27.46
CA LEU A 115 -14.03 -13.84 -27.67
C LEU A 115 -15.54 -14.06 -27.54
N SER A 116 -16.18 -13.39 -26.57
CA SER A 116 -17.64 -13.39 -26.41
C SER A 116 -18.34 -12.94 -27.69
N ARG A 117 -17.91 -11.82 -28.29
CA ARG A 117 -18.46 -11.34 -29.56
C ARG A 117 -18.26 -12.33 -30.71
N LEU A 118 -17.11 -13.01 -30.78
CA LEU A 118 -16.84 -14.02 -31.79
C LEU A 118 -17.73 -15.27 -31.60
N LEU A 119 -17.89 -15.77 -30.38
CA LEU A 119 -18.78 -16.90 -30.08
C LEU A 119 -20.25 -16.58 -30.35
N LYS A 120 -20.70 -15.34 -30.08
CA LYS A 120 -22.07 -14.90 -30.43
C LYS A 120 -22.31 -14.95 -31.94
N ARG A 121 -21.31 -14.61 -32.76
CA ARG A 121 -21.42 -14.69 -34.23
C ARG A 121 -21.55 -16.12 -34.73
N GLU A 122 -20.90 -17.07 -34.05
CA GLU A 122 -20.99 -18.51 -34.33
C GLU A 122 -22.24 -19.17 -33.74
N GLY A 123 -23.08 -18.43 -33.01
CA GLY A 123 -24.31 -18.95 -32.41
C GLY A 123 -24.09 -19.86 -31.20
N ILE A 124 -22.93 -19.80 -30.55
CA ILE A 124 -22.59 -20.65 -29.40
C ILE A 124 -23.01 -19.96 -28.10
N PRO A 125 -23.94 -20.53 -27.30
CA PRO A 125 -24.31 -19.98 -26.00
C PRO A 125 -23.13 -20.10 -25.02
N HIS A 126 -22.81 -19.00 -24.34
CA HIS A 126 -21.69 -18.96 -23.41
C HIS A 126 -21.90 -17.92 -22.30
N ASN A 127 -21.17 -18.10 -21.21
CA ASN A 127 -21.12 -17.16 -20.08
C ASN A 127 -19.75 -16.48 -19.98
N VAL A 128 -19.71 -15.25 -19.48
CA VAL A 128 -18.47 -14.48 -19.30
C VAL A 128 -18.33 -14.05 -17.84
N LEU A 129 -17.17 -14.31 -17.26
CA LEU A 129 -16.81 -13.98 -15.88
C LEU A 129 -15.68 -12.93 -15.90
N ASN A 130 -15.93 -11.78 -15.29
CA ASN A 130 -15.03 -10.63 -15.33
C ASN A 130 -14.50 -10.24 -13.93
N ALA A 131 -14.67 -11.10 -12.92
CA ALA A 131 -14.17 -10.93 -11.55
C ALA A 131 -14.67 -9.64 -10.87
N ARG A 132 -15.93 -9.25 -11.15
CA ARG A 132 -16.53 -8.05 -10.53
C ARG A 132 -17.05 -8.37 -9.12
N ARG A 133 -16.65 -7.57 -8.11
CA ARG A 133 -16.94 -7.81 -6.68
C ARG A 133 -18.45 -7.91 -6.39
N ASP A 134 -19.26 -7.09 -7.06
CA ASP A 134 -20.72 -7.08 -6.97
C ASP A 134 -21.38 -8.37 -7.50
N ARG A 135 -20.71 -9.09 -8.40
CA ARG A 135 -21.24 -10.30 -9.04
C ARG A 135 -20.61 -11.60 -8.59
N ALA A 136 -19.75 -11.59 -7.57
CA ALA A 136 -19.02 -12.78 -7.13
C ALA A 136 -19.93 -13.98 -6.79
N LYS A 137 -21.14 -13.73 -6.25
CA LYS A 137 -22.13 -14.78 -5.97
C LYS A 137 -22.74 -15.37 -7.25
N GLU A 138 -23.14 -14.53 -8.20
CA GLU A 138 -23.63 -14.98 -9.51
C GLU A 138 -22.54 -15.72 -10.29
N GLU A 139 -21.32 -15.17 -10.32
CA GLU A 139 -20.18 -15.82 -10.98
C GLU A 139 -19.91 -17.20 -10.38
N SER A 140 -20.08 -17.37 -9.06
CA SER A 140 -19.93 -18.68 -8.42
C SER A 140 -21.00 -19.69 -8.86
N LEU A 141 -22.25 -19.26 -9.05
CA LEU A 141 -23.32 -20.13 -9.57
C LEU A 141 -23.03 -20.55 -11.02
N ILE A 142 -22.62 -19.60 -11.86
CA ILE A 142 -22.24 -19.86 -13.24
C ILE A 142 -21.07 -20.87 -13.31
N VAL A 143 -20.08 -20.74 -12.44
CA VAL A 143 -18.92 -21.65 -12.38
C VAL A 143 -19.34 -23.05 -11.92
N ALA A 144 -20.28 -23.16 -10.98
CA ALA A 144 -20.80 -24.45 -10.54
C ALA A 144 -21.50 -25.21 -11.67
N GLU A 145 -22.13 -24.50 -12.61
CA GLU A 145 -22.79 -25.05 -13.80
C GLU A 145 -21.85 -25.21 -15.01
N ALA A 146 -20.61 -24.71 -14.94
CA ALA A 146 -19.66 -24.76 -16.05
C ALA A 146 -19.24 -26.19 -16.45
N GLY A 147 -19.50 -27.19 -15.59
CA GLY A 147 -19.22 -28.60 -15.85
C GLY A 147 -20.39 -29.38 -16.49
N GLN A 148 -21.49 -28.72 -16.85
CA GLN A 148 -22.64 -29.35 -17.49
C GLN A 148 -22.43 -29.57 -18.99
N LYS A 149 -23.14 -30.53 -19.57
CA LYS A 149 -23.03 -30.88 -20.99
C LYS A 149 -23.27 -29.66 -21.89
N GLY A 150 -22.34 -29.37 -22.79
CA GLY A 150 -22.39 -28.24 -23.73
C GLY A 150 -22.11 -26.86 -23.12
N ALA A 151 -21.79 -26.76 -21.83
CA ALA A 151 -21.50 -25.49 -21.20
C ALA A 151 -20.21 -24.86 -21.75
N VAL A 152 -20.25 -23.57 -22.08
CA VAL A 152 -19.08 -22.78 -22.51
C VAL A 152 -18.96 -21.58 -21.58
N THR A 153 -17.83 -21.48 -20.88
CA THR A 153 -17.59 -20.41 -19.91
C THR A 153 -16.27 -19.72 -20.20
N ILE A 154 -16.28 -18.40 -20.32
CA ILE A 154 -15.09 -17.56 -20.47
C ILE A 154 -14.78 -16.95 -19.10
N ALA A 155 -13.57 -17.19 -18.58
CA ALA A 155 -13.11 -16.66 -17.31
C ALA A 155 -11.91 -15.71 -17.53
N THR A 156 -12.09 -14.45 -17.15
CA THR A 156 -11.01 -13.48 -17.15
C THR A 156 -10.11 -13.69 -15.94
N ASN A 157 -8.80 -13.82 -16.17
CA ASN A 157 -7.79 -14.24 -15.21
C ASN A 157 -8.21 -15.51 -14.46
N MET A 158 -8.54 -15.36 -13.18
CA MET A 158 -8.97 -16.42 -12.28
C MET A 158 -10.37 -16.14 -11.71
N ALA A 159 -11.26 -15.53 -12.50
CA ALA A 159 -12.66 -15.37 -12.12
C ALA A 159 -13.28 -16.73 -11.74
N GLY A 160 -14.14 -16.74 -10.72
CA GLY A 160 -14.65 -18.01 -10.17
C GLY A 160 -13.65 -18.80 -9.31
N ARG A 161 -12.61 -18.16 -8.77
CA ARG A 161 -11.70 -18.81 -7.81
C ARG A 161 -12.40 -19.12 -6.49
N GLY A 162 -12.19 -20.35 -6.02
CA GLY A 162 -12.83 -20.87 -4.80
C GLY A 162 -14.00 -21.81 -5.08
N THR A 163 -14.62 -21.74 -6.25
CA THR A 163 -15.72 -22.63 -6.63
C THR A 163 -15.22 -23.83 -7.43
N ASP A 164 -15.69 -25.01 -7.03
CA ASP A 164 -15.40 -26.28 -7.70
C ASP A 164 -16.32 -26.49 -8.91
N ILE A 165 -15.76 -26.98 -10.02
CA ILE A 165 -16.51 -27.30 -11.24
C ILE A 165 -16.75 -28.80 -11.25
N LYS A 166 -17.97 -29.21 -10.88
CA LYS A 166 -18.37 -30.62 -10.87
C LYS A 166 -18.87 -31.02 -12.25
N LEU A 167 -18.44 -32.19 -12.72
CA LEU A 167 -18.90 -32.73 -14.00
C LEU A 167 -20.34 -33.22 -13.89
N GLY A 168 -21.19 -32.79 -14.82
CA GLY A 168 -22.57 -33.25 -14.94
C GLY A 168 -22.69 -34.70 -15.43
N PRO A 169 -23.90 -35.28 -15.41
CA PRO A 169 -24.15 -36.64 -15.92
C PRO A 169 -23.75 -36.77 -17.39
N GLY A 170 -23.04 -37.84 -17.76
CA GLY A 170 -22.62 -38.11 -19.14
C GLY A 170 -21.41 -37.32 -19.64
N VAL A 171 -20.82 -36.43 -18.83
CA VAL A 171 -19.68 -35.58 -19.23
C VAL A 171 -18.35 -36.32 -19.14
N LYS A 172 -18.22 -37.31 -18.27
CA LYS A 172 -16.97 -38.08 -18.12
C LYS A 172 -16.68 -38.90 -19.37
N GLU A 173 -17.72 -39.45 -19.98
CA GLU A 173 -17.68 -40.20 -21.23
C GLU A 173 -17.32 -39.32 -22.43
N LEU A 174 -17.62 -38.02 -22.35
CA LEU A 174 -17.25 -37.02 -23.35
C LEU A 174 -15.80 -36.52 -23.22
N GLY A 175 -15.02 -37.05 -22.28
CA GLY A 175 -13.64 -36.65 -22.02
C GLY A 175 -13.47 -35.63 -20.89
N GLY A 176 -14.54 -35.31 -20.15
CA GLY A 176 -14.49 -34.41 -19.01
C GLY A 176 -14.40 -32.92 -19.38
N LEU A 177 -13.93 -32.08 -18.44
CA LEU A 177 -13.82 -30.63 -18.67
C LEU A 177 -12.60 -30.31 -19.55
N ALA A 178 -12.82 -29.60 -20.65
CA ALA A 178 -11.77 -29.07 -21.50
C ALA A 178 -11.38 -27.65 -21.07
N ILE A 179 -10.08 -27.41 -20.88
CA ILE A 179 -9.53 -26.10 -20.53
C ILE A 179 -8.81 -25.54 -21.76
N ILE A 180 -9.19 -24.33 -22.17
CA ILE A 180 -8.52 -23.60 -23.25
C ILE A 180 -7.92 -22.32 -22.66
N GLY A 181 -6.59 -22.24 -22.59
CA GLY A 181 -5.89 -20.99 -22.28
C GLY A 181 -5.70 -20.19 -23.57
N THR A 182 -6.16 -18.95 -23.63
CA THR A 182 -6.04 -18.13 -24.85
C THR A 182 -4.74 -17.36 -24.95
N GLU A 183 -3.98 -17.33 -23.84
CA GLU A 183 -2.67 -16.73 -23.65
C GLU A 183 -1.96 -17.40 -22.47
N ARG A 184 -0.66 -17.14 -22.34
CA ARG A 184 0.13 -17.51 -21.17
C ARG A 184 0.20 -16.34 -20.20
N HIS A 185 -0.01 -16.60 -18.92
CA HIS A 185 0.21 -15.57 -17.90
C HIS A 185 1.70 -15.32 -17.67
N GLU A 186 2.04 -14.19 -17.07
CA GLU A 186 3.40 -13.87 -16.64
C GLU A 186 3.98 -14.94 -15.69
N SER A 187 3.13 -15.55 -14.87
CA SER A 187 3.51 -16.61 -13.94
C SER A 187 2.91 -17.94 -14.37
N ARG A 188 3.78 -18.96 -14.43
CA ARG A 188 3.41 -20.35 -14.69
C ARG A 188 2.46 -20.89 -13.63
N ARG A 189 2.57 -20.40 -12.40
CA ARG A 189 1.69 -20.73 -11.29
C ARG A 189 0.22 -20.47 -11.62
N ILE A 190 -0.09 -19.36 -12.31
CA ILE A 190 -1.47 -18.99 -12.67
C ILE A 190 -1.99 -19.92 -13.77
N ASP A 191 -1.16 -20.24 -14.77
CA ASP A 191 -1.51 -21.21 -15.80
C ASP A 191 -1.81 -22.59 -15.20
N LEU A 192 -1.02 -23.05 -14.22
CA LEU A 192 -1.27 -24.30 -13.51
C LEU A 192 -2.59 -24.26 -12.72
N GLN A 193 -2.99 -23.12 -12.17
CA GLN A 193 -4.29 -22.96 -11.51
C GLN A 193 -5.45 -23.06 -12.49
N LEU A 194 -5.29 -22.55 -13.72
CA LEU A 194 -6.28 -22.70 -14.78
C LEU A 194 -6.38 -24.17 -15.21
N ARG A 195 -5.26 -24.86 -15.46
CA ARG A 195 -5.23 -26.30 -15.76
C ARG A 195 -5.88 -27.13 -14.65
N GLY A 196 -5.58 -26.78 -13.40
CA GLY A 196 -6.12 -27.41 -12.18
C GLY A 196 -7.64 -27.25 -11.98
N ARG A 197 -8.33 -26.52 -12.87
CA ARG A 197 -9.80 -26.51 -12.90
C ARG A 197 -10.38 -27.80 -13.47
N SER A 198 -9.61 -28.51 -14.30
CA SER A 198 -9.96 -29.82 -14.85
C SER A 198 -9.18 -30.96 -14.18
N GLY A 199 -9.69 -32.19 -14.31
CA GLY A 199 -9.05 -33.40 -13.80
C GLY A 199 -9.20 -33.64 -12.30
N ARG A 200 -10.25 -33.09 -11.68
CA ARG A 200 -10.45 -33.17 -10.22
C ARG A 200 -10.84 -34.58 -9.80
N GLN A 201 -10.30 -35.06 -8.67
CA GLN A 201 -10.59 -36.39 -8.12
C GLN A 201 -10.45 -37.53 -9.16
N GLY A 202 -9.45 -37.43 -10.04
CA GLY A 202 -9.18 -38.43 -11.07
C GLY A 202 -10.14 -38.41 -12.26
N ASP A 203 -10.99 -37.39 -12.37
CA ASP A 203 -11.84 -37.21 -13.54
C ASP A 203 -11.00 -37.03 -14.81
N PRO A 204 -11.50 -37.49 -15.98
CA PRO A 204 -10.86 -37.19 -17.26
C PRO A 204 -10.95 -35.68 -17.53
N GLY A 205 -10.06 -35.21 -18.37
CA GLY A 205 -10.03 -33.81 -18.75
C GLY A 205 -8.89 -33.51 -19.70
N GLU A 206 -8.95 -32.34 -20.30
CA GLU A 206 -7.91 -31.87 -21.21
C GLU A 206 -7.56 -30.41 -20.91
N SER A 207 -6.31 -30.03 -21.09
CA SER A 207 -5.90 -28.64 -21.12
C SER A 207 -4.99 -28.34 -22.29
N GLN A 208 -5.22 -27.21 -22.96
CA GLN A 208 -4.40 -26.75 -24.08
C GLN A 208 -4.32 -25.22 -24.09
N PHE A 209 -3.13 -24.69 -24.39
CA PHE A 209 -2.91 -23.25 -24.48
C PHE A 209 -2.68 -22.86 -25.95
N TYR A 210 -3.22 -21.70 -26.31
CA TYR A 210 -3.11 -21.08 -27.62
C TYR A 210 -2.34 -19.79 -27.42
N VAL A 211 -1.22 -19.62 -28.11
CA VAL A 211 -0.30 -18.49 -27.93
C VAL A 211 -0.01 -17.86 -29.27
N SER A 212 0.13 -16.53 -29.32
CA SER A 212 0.57 -15.80 -30.51
C SER A 212 1.92 -15.13 -30.26
N LEU A 213 2.74 -15.00 -31.31
CA LEU A 213 3.97 -14.19 -31.26
C LEU A 213 3.70 -12.70 -30.97
N GLU A 214 2.48 -12.24 -31.20
CA GLU A 214 2.02 -10.87 -30.90
C GLU A 214 1.51 -10.71 -29.45
N ASP A 215 1.45 -11.78 -28.66
CA ASP A 215 1.01 -11.70 -27.25
C ASP A 215 2.02 -10.96 -26.39
N ASP A 216 1.55 -10.32 -25.32
CA ASP A 216 2.36 -9.39 -24.52
C ASP A 216 3.59 -10.09 -23.90
N LEU A 217 3.42 -11.34 -23.43
CA LEU A 217 4.53 -12.15 -22.94
C LEU A 217 5.59 -12.40 -24.01
N MET A 218 5.19 -12.64 -25.27
CA MET A 218 6.12 -12.95 -26.36
C MET A 218 6.88 -11.71 -26.84
N ARG A 219 6.24 -10.53 -26.80
CA ARG A 219 6.87 -9.26 -27.15
C ARG A 219 8.04 -8.92 -26.24
N LEU A 220 7.98 -9.31 -24.96
CA LEU A 220 9.05 -9.10 -23.99
C LEU A 220 10.35 -9.88 -24.31
N PHE A 221 10.30 -10.93 -25.14
CA PHE A 221 11.43 -11.84 -25.37
C PHE A 221 11.99 -11.83 -26.81
N GLY A 222 11.87 -10.70 -27.51
CA GLY A 222 12.49 -10.55 -28.83
C GLY A 222 11.80 -11.40 -29.90
N SER A 223 10.46 -11.39 -29.88
CA SER A 223 9.57 -11.98 -30.89
C SER A 223 10.04 -11.70 -32.32
N ASP A 224 10.66 -10.55 -32.58
CA ASP A 224 11.16 -10.14 -33.89
C ASP A 224 12.26 -11.05 -34.46
N ARG A 225 13.05 -11.73 -33.62
CA ARG A 225 14.04 -12.71 -34.11
C ARG A 225 13.36 -14.01 -34.53
N VAL A 226 12.39 -14.47 -33.75
CA VAL A 226 11.63 -15.69 -34.05
C VAL A 226 10.73 -15.47 -35.26
N ALA A 227 10.03 -14.34 -35.31
CA ALA A 227 9.20 -13.92 -36.43
C ALA A 227 10.01 -13.79 -37.73
N ARG A 228 11.23 -13.20 -37.70
CA ARG A 228 12.11 -13.12 -38.87
C ARG A 228 12.59 -14.48 -39.38
N VAL A 229 12.87 -15.41 -38.49
CA VAL A 229 13.21 -16.79 -38.88
C VAL A 229 12.01 -17.47 -39.54
N MET A 230 10.80 -17.17 -39.08
CA MET A 230 9.55 -17.70 -39.64
C MET A 230 9.18 -17.07 -40.98
N ASP A 231 9.40 -15.77 -41.17
CA ASP A 231 9.23 -15.10 -42.46
C ASP A 231 10.12 -15.73 -43.54
N ARG A 232 11.32 -16.17 -43.14
CA ARG A 232 12.25 -16.87 -44.03
C ARG A 232 11.81 -18.30 -44.36
N LEU A 233 11.00 -18.93 -43.50
CA LEU A 233 10.50 -20.31 -43.65
C LEU A 233 9.18 -20.40 -44.45
N LYS A 234 8.56 -19.28 -44.85
CA LYS A 234 7.30 -19.23 -45.64
C LYS A 234 6.20 -20.17 -45.13
N LEU A 235 5.95 -20.18 -43.82
CA LEU A 235 4.83 -20.91 -43.25
C LEU A 235 3.50 -20.35 -43.79
N GLU A 236 2.56 -21.23 -44.12
CA GLU A 236 1.21 -20.85 -44.59
C GLU A 236 0.43 -20.11 -43.49
N GLU A 237 -0.50 -19.22 -43.89
CA GLU A 237 -1.38 -18.53 -42.94
C GLU A 237 -2.21 -19.54 -42.15
N GLY A 238 -2.22 -19.40 -40.82
CA GLY A 238 -2.87 -20.35 -39.91
C GLY A 238 -2.11 -21.65 -39.61
N ALA A 239 -0.88 -21.83 -40.13
CA ALA A 239 -0.05 -22.97 -39.78
C ALA A 239 0.33 -22.95 -38.28
N VAL A 240 0.07 -24.06 -37.60
CA VAL A 240 0.44 -24.18 -36.18
C VAL A 240 1.92 -24.49 -36.05
N ILE A 241 2.61 -23.69 -35.25
CA ILE A 241 4.01 -23.93 -34.91
C ILE A 241 4.04 -24.82 -33.67
N THR A 242 4.12 -26.14 -33.87
CA THR A 242 4.33 -27.09 -32.77
C THR A 242 5.76 -27.61 -32.81
N HIS A 243 6.63 -27.08 -31.95
CA HIS A 243 7.95 -27.68 -31.74
C HIS A 243 8.36 -27.59 -30.25
N PRO A 244 8.90 -28.68 -29.66
CA PRO A 244 9.35 -28.70 -28.27
C PRO A 244 10.29 -27.56 -27.83
N TRP A 245 11.07 -26.95 -28.73
CA TRP A 245 11.95 -25.83 -28.38
C TRP A 245 11.17 -24.52 -28.13
N VAL A 246 9.99 -24.36 -28.74
CA VAL A 246 9.13 -23.19 -28.55
C VAL A 246 8.52 -23.21 -27.15
N ASN A 247 7.99 -24.37 -26.71
CA ASN A 247 7.46 -24.54 -25.35
C ASN A 247 8.54 -24.27 -24.28
N LYS A 248 9.76 -24.80 -24.47
CA LYS A 248 10.89 -24.51 -23.58
C LYS A 248 11.27 -23.02 -23.56
N SER A 249 11.08 -22.31 -24.68
CA SER A 249 11.38 -20.87 -24.77
C SER A 249 10.34 -20.04 -24.01
N ILE A 250 9.06 -20.41 -24.11
CA ILE A 250 7.96 -19.81 -23.34
C ILE A 250 8.17 -20.04 -21.83
N GLU A 251 8.53 -21.27 -21.43
CA GLU A 251 8.81 -21.59 -20.03
C GLU A 251 9.98 -20.76 -19.46
N ARG A 252 11.06 -20.57 -20.25
CA ARG A 252 12.18 -19.69 -19.88
C ARG A 252 11.74 -18.23 -19.75
N ALA A 253 10.86 -17.77 -20.64
CA ALA A 253 10.30 -16.43 -20.59
C ALA A 253 9.51 -16.21 -19.28
N GLN A 254 8.59 -17.10 -18.95
CA GLN A 254 7.82 -17.05 -17.70
C GLN A 254 8.74 -17.05 -16.47
N LYS A 255 9.71 -17.98 -16.41
CA LYS A 255 10.67 -18.05 -15.30
C LYS A 255 11.46 -16.74 -15.13
N LYS A 256 11.82 -16.07 -16.23
CA LYS A 256 12.54 -14.80 -16.18
C LYS A 256 11.66 -13.65 -15.68
N VAL A 257 10.38 -13.61 -16.07
CA VAL A 257 9.40 -12.64 -15.56
C VAL A 257 9.14 -12.87 -14.07
N GLU A 258 8.96 -14.13 -13.65
CA GLU A 258 8.81 -14.51 -12.24
C GLU A 258 10.02 -14.07 -11.40
N GLN A 259 11.25 -14.32 -11.87
CA GLN A 259 12.46 -13.85 -11.19
C GLN A 259 12.52 -12.32 -11.07
N ASN A 260 12.08 -11.59 -12.09
CA ASN A 260 12.05 -10.13 -12.05
C ASN A 260 11.01 -9.62 -11.04
N ASN A 261 9.81 -10.20 -11.06
CA ASN A 261 8.75 -9.89 -10.10
C ASN A 261 9.18 -10.22 -8.66
N PHE A 262 9.85 -11.35 -8.45
CA PHE A 262 10.44 -11.72 -7.17
C PHE A 262 11.49 -10.69 -6.70
N ALA A 263 12.39 -10.24 -7.59
CA ALA A 263 13.38 -9.22 -7.25
C ALA A 263 12.73 -7.88 -6.85
N ILE A 264 11.67 -7.47 -7.55
CA ILE A 264 10.89 -6.27 -7.21
C ILE A 264 10.24 -6.43 -5.84
N ARG A 265 9.57 -7.57 -5.58
CA ARG A 265 8.94 -7.87 -4.28
C ARG A 265 9.96 -7.88 -3.14
N LYS A 266 11.11 -8.54 -3.35
CA LYS A 266 12.22 -8.58 -2.39
C LYS A 266 12.70 -7.17 -2.05
N ARG A 267 12.96 -6.35 -3.06
CA ARG A 267 13.39 -4.96 -2.86
C ARG A 267 12.33 -4.16 -2.11
N GLN A 268 11.05 -4.29 -2.48
CA GLN A 268 9.96 -3.63 -1.77
C GLN A 268 9.87 -4.04 -0.29
N LEU A 269 10.10 -5.32 0.02
CA LEU A 269 10.17 -5.83 1.37
C LEU A 269 11.35 -5.23 2.15
N GLU A 270 12.53 -5.13 1.54
CA GLU A 270 13.72 -4.54 2.17
C GLU A 270 13.50 -3.06 2.57
N TYR A 271 12.77 -2.29 1.77
CA TYR A 271 12.35 -0.93 2.13
C TYR A 271 11.33 -0.93 3.27
N ASP A 272 10.35 -1.83 3.23
CA ASP A 272 9.31 -1.91 4.27
C ASP A 272 9.84 -2.45 5.61
N ASP A 273 10.88 -3.27 5.60
CA ASP A 273 11.53 -3.78 6.82
C ASP A 273 12.14 -2.64 7.66
N VAL A 274 12.69 -1.61 7.03
CA VAL A 274 13.18 -0.40 7.71
C VAL A 274 12.04 0.32 8.43
N LEU A 275 10.93 0.55 7.71
CA LEU A 275 9.74 1.16 8.27
C LEU A 275 9.14 0.28 9.38
N ASN A 276 9.16 -1.04 9.22
CA ASN A 276 8.62 -1.98 10.19
C ASN A 276 9.41 -1.95 11.52
N ALA A 277 10.74 -1.88 11.46
CA ALA A 277 11.58 -1.73 12.64
C ALA A 277 11.25 -0.43 13.42
N GLN A 278 11.11 0.69 12.70
CA GLN A 278 10.72 1.97 13.29
C GLN A 278 9.30 1.93 13.86
N ARG A 279 8.36 1.32 13.14
CA ARG A 279 6.96 1.14 13.57
C ARG A 279 6.88 0.36 14.86
N ALA A 280 7.66 -0.70 15.02
CA ALA A 280 7.69 -1.50 16.25
C ALA A 280 8.01 -0.63 17.48
N VAL A 281 9.05 0.22 17.38
CA VAL A 281 9.45 1.12 18.47
C VAL A 281 8.35 2.14 18.79
N ILE A 282 7.76 2.75 17.77
CA ILE A 282 6.70 3.75 17.95
C ILE A 282 5.42 3.13 18.51
N TYR A 283 5.06 1.93 18.04
CA TYR A 283 3.86 1.24 18.51
C TYR A 283 4.02 0.74 19.94
N ASP A 284 5.23 0.33 20.34
CA ASP A 284 5.53 -0.03 21.73
C ASP A 284 5.41 1.17 22.67
N ARG A 285 6.06 2.31 22.34
CA ARG A 285 5.90 3.58 23.08
C ARG A 285 4.45 4.03 23.17
N ARG A 286 3.72 3.98 22.05
CA ARG A 286 2.29 4.34 21.98
C ARG A 286 1.44 3.39 22.84
N MET A 287 1.79 2.11 22.89
CA MET A 287 1.10 1.11 23.71
C MET A 287 1.33 1.33 25.21
N HIS A 288 2.56 1.68 25.63
CA HIS A 288 2.85 2.07 27.02
C HIS A 288 1.99 3.27 27.44
N ALA A 289 1.91 4.29 26.58
CA ALA A 289 1.07 5.47 26.85
C ALA A 289 -0.43 5.14 26.91
N LEU A 290 -0.93 4.22 26.08
CA LEU A 290 -2.33 3.78 26.13
C LEU A 290 -2.66 2.95 27.39
N LYS A 291 -1.77 2.05 27.80
CA LYS A 291 -1.97 1.20 28.98
C LYS A 291 -1.74 1.95 30.29
N GLY A 292 -0.96 3.02 30.26
CA GLY A 292 -0.53 3.74 31.46
C GLY A 292 0.57 3.02 32.25
N GLU A 293 1.25 2.05 31.63
CA GLU A 293 2.35 1.32 32.24
C GLU A 293 3.67 2.07 31.97
N ARG A 294 4.55 2.18 32.98
CA ARG A 294 5.93 2.72 32.87
C ARG A 294 6.10 4.17 32.38
N LEU A 295 5.02 4.95 32.24
CA LEU A 295 5.04 6.36 31.80
C LEU A 295 6.09 7.23 32.49
N ARG A 296 6.22 7.11 33.82
CA ARG A 296 7.18 7.91 34.60
C ARG A 296 8.63 7.59 34.23
N GLY A 297 8.94 6.31 34.00
CA GLY A 297 10.28 5.90 33.55
C GLY A 297 10.56 6.44 32.15
N ASP A 298 9.60 6.27 31.23
CA ASP A 298 9.71 6.80 29.87
C ASP A 298 9.91 8.33 29.87
N LEU A 299 9.18 9.08 30.71
CA LEU A 299 9.33 10.53 30.84
C LEU A 299 10.69 10.93 31.45
N GLN A 300 11.19 10.20 32.44
CA GLN A 300 12.51 10.45 33.03
C GLN A 300 13.63 10.19 32.03
N ASP A 301 13.52 9.13 31.23
CA ASP A 301 14.46 8.81 30.16
C ASP A 301 14.44 9.89 29.06
N MET A 302 13.25 10.37 28.68
CA MET A 302 13.12 11.51 27.77
C MET A 302 13.76 12.77 28.35
N LEU A 303 13.44 13.11 29.61
CA LEU A 303 13.98 14.29 30.29
C LEU A 303 15.52 14.26 30.34
N ARG A 304 16.10 13.10 30.66
CA ARG A 304 17.55 12.91 30.69
C ARG A 304 18.19 13.25 29.34
N LYS A 305 17.65 12.71 28.24
CA LYS A 305 18.15 13.00 26.88
C LYS A 305 17.99 14.46 26.50
N VAL A 306 16.87 15.10 26.85
CA VAL A 306 16.66 16.52 26.60
C VAL A 306 17.70 17.37 27.35
N VAL A 307 17.96 17.04 28.62
CA VAL A 307 18.99 17.73 29.42
C VAL A 307 20.39 17.50 28.85
N GLU A 308 20.74 16.25 28.51
CA GLU A 308 22.01 15.90 27.86
C GLU A 308 22.21 16.73 26.58
N HIS A 309 21.20 16.81 25.71
CA HIS A 309 21.26 17.57 24.47
C HIS A 309 21.45 19.07 24.69
N ILE A 310 20.70 19.66 25.65
CA ILE A 310 20.81 21.09 25.97
C ILE A 310 22.20 21.41 26.54
N VAL A 311 22.71 20.58 27.47
CA VAL A 311 24.02 20.82 28.08
C VAL A 311 25.12 20.64 27.05
N GLN A 312 25.14 19.55 26.29
CA GLN A 312 26.14 19.29 25.23
C GLN A 312 26.28 20.45 24.25
N LYS A 313 25.16 21.00 23.80
CA LYS A 313 25.13 22.09 22.83
C LYS A 313 25.79 23.37 23.34
N HIS A 314 25.70 23.65 24.64
CA HIS A 314 26.18 24.91 25.24
C HIS A 314 27.47 24.77 26.05
N TYR A 315 27.84 23.54 26.40
CA TYR A 315 29.00 23.25 27.24
C TYR A 315 30.32 23.56 26.54
N ASP A 316 30.48 23.12 25.29
CA ASP A 316 31.70 23.33 24.50
C ASP A 316 32.00 24.82 24.25
N GLU A 317 30.97 25.64 24.11
CA GLU A 317 31.09 27.08 23.85
C GLU A 317 31.19 27.91 25.16
N GLY A 318 30.93 27.30 26.32
CA GLY A 318 30.94 27.98 27.63
C GLY A 318 29.79 28.99 27.81
N ASN A 319 28.72 28.86 27.02
CA ASN A 319 27.60 29.81 26.97
C ASN A 319 26.54 29.51 28.05
N LEU A 320 26.91 29.79 29.31
CA LEU A 320 26.03 29.59 30.47
C LEU A 320 24.70 30.33 30.38
N ASP A 321 24.71 31.57 29.89
CA ASP A 321 23.51 32.39 29.82
C ASP A 321 22.52 31.82 28.80
N GLU A 322 23.00 31.35 27.65
CA GLU A 322 22.17 30.71 26.63
C GLU A 322 21.61 29.36 27.11
N MET A 323 22.42 28.57 27.83
CA MET A 323 21.97 27.33 28.47
C MET A 323 20.83 27.60 29.46
N ARG A 324 20.96 28.63 30.31
CA ARG A 324 19.92 29.03 31.27
C ARG A 324 18.65 29.45 30.56
N GLU A 325 18.76 30.27 29.50
CA GLU A 325 17.59 30.66 28.71
C GLU A 325 16.90 29.47 28.04
N GLU A 326 17.66 28.50 27.52
CA GLU A 326 17.11 27.30 26.89
C GLU A 326 16.42 26.38 27.91
N LEU A 327 17.01 26.19 29.10
CA LEU A 327 16.39 25.47 30.22
C LEU A 327 15.09 26.14 30.68
N LEU A 328 15.07 27.48 30.76
CA LEU A 328 13.87 28.22 31.11
C LEU A 328 12.79 28.12 30.01
N ARG A 329 13.17 28.22 28.74
CA ARG A 329 12.23 28.11 27.61
C ARG A 329 11.62 26.71 27.48
N THR A 330 12.40 25.67 27.71
CA THR A 330 11.98 24.27 27.51
C THR A 330 11.35 23.68 28.77
N LEU A 331 12.01 23.79 29.92
CA LEU A 331 11.59 23.15 31.17
C LEU A 331 10.87 24.10 32.14
N ALA A 332 10.79 25.40 31.83
CA ALA A 332 10.37 26.42 32.81
C ALA A 332 11.18 26.35 34.12
N LEU A 333 12.42 25.87 34.02
CA LEU A 333 13.35 25.72 35.13
C LEU A 333 14.28 26.93 35.16
N ASP A 334 14.19 27.70 36.24
CA ASP A 334 15.18 28.72 36.56
C ASP A 334 16.36 28.04 37.27
N PHE A 335 17.41 27.74 36.51
CA PHE A 335 18.59 27.03 36.99
C PHE A 335 19.78 27.99 37.11
N ASP A 336 20.28 28.15 38.33
CA ASP A 336 21.45 28.98 38.61
C ASP A 336 22.66 28.11 38.93
N ILE A 337 23.78 28.37 38.23
CA ILE A 337 25.05 27.68 38.44
C ILE A 337 26.23 28.63 38.23
N ASP A 338 27.12 28.70 39.21
CA ASP A 338 28.29 29.56 39.11
C ASP A 338 29.31 29.04 38.08
N ARG A 339 30.03 29.95 37.42
CA ARG A 339 31.08 29.61 36.43
C ARG A 339 32.14 28.65 37.01
N GLU A 340 32.54 28.87 38.25
CA GLU A 340 33.52 28.03 38.93
C GLU A 340 32.99 26.61 39.15
N GLU A 341 31.71 26.49 39.46
CA GLU A 341 31.06 25.19 39.66
C GLU A 341 30.80 24.46 38.34
N PHE A 342 30.44 25.19 37.29
CA PHE A 342 30.26 24.66 35.94
C PHE A 342 31.54 24.02 35.41
N VAL A 343 32.70 24.69 35.57
CA VAL A 343 34.00 24.15 35.16
C VAL A 343 34.44 22.98 36.07
N ARG A 344 34.14 23.06 37.37
CA ARG A 344 34.53 22.02 38.34
C ARG A 344 33.79 20.69 38.12
N LEU A 345 32.50 20.75 37.81
CA LEU A 345 31.65 19.57 37.68
C LEU A 345 31.89 18.80 36.37
N GLY A 346 32.44 19.45 35.34
CA GLY A 346 32.52 18.84 34.02
C GLY A 346 31.15 18.73 33.35
N GLU A 347 31.12 18.30 32.09
CA GLU A 347 29.89 18.14 31.31
C GLU A 347 28.91 17.18 31.99
N ASP A 348 29.36 15.97 32.32
CA ASP A 348 28.55 14.94 32.97
C ASP A 348 27.99 15.39 34.33
N GLY A 349 28.80 16.13 35.12
CA GLY A 349 28.38 16.63 36.42
C GLY A 349 27.34 17.74 36.32
N VAL A 350 27.41 18.58 35.28
CA VAL A 350 26.38 19.58 34.99
C VAL A 350 25.08 18.90 34.54
N ILE A 351 25.16 17.88 33.68
CA ILE A 351 24.00 17.09 33.23
C ILE A 351 23.25 16.50 34.43
N GLU A 352 23.94 15.81 35.35
CA GLU A 352 23.30 15.22 36.52
C GLU A 352 22.68 16.27 37.45
N LYS A 353 23.35 17.42 37.64
CA LYS A 353 22.84 18.49 38.49
C LYS A 353 21.57 19.13 37.92
N VAL A 354 21.55 19.41 36.61
CA VAL A 354 20.37 19.94 35.91
C VAL A 354 19.24 18.91 35.91
N PHE A 355 19.55 17.64 35.66
CA PHE A 355 18.58 16.56 35.66
C PHE A 355 17.89 16.40 37.02
N GLN A 356 18.66 16.40 38.12
CA GLN A 356 18.09 16.32 39.46
C GLN A 356 17.22 17.54 39.78
N ALA A 357 17.69 18.75 39.43
CA ALA A 357 16.91 19.97 39.63
C ALA A 357 15.59 19.95 38.84
N ALA A 358 15.60 19.41 37.62
CA ALA A 358 14.42 19.24 36.79
C ALA A 358 13.44 18.19 37.37
N ILE A 359 13.93 17.06 37.88
CA ILE A 359 13.09 16.07 38.58
C ILE A 359 12.43 16.69 39.81
N ASP A 360 13.20 17.38 40.65
CA ASP A 360 12.69 17.96 41.88
C ASP A 360 11.63 19.03 41.57
N PHE A 361 11.85 19.83 40.52
CA PHE A 361 10.87 20.79 40.02
C PHE A 361 9.61 20.10 39.52
N TYR A 362 9.75 19.00 38.76
CA TYR A 362 8.65 18.23 38.24
C TYR A 362 7.78 17.62 39.35
N GLU A 363 8.39 17.03 40.37
CA GLU A 363 7.67 16.46 41.51
C GLU A 363 6.91 17.52 42.30
N ARG A 364 7.54 18.69 42.55
CA ARG A 364 6.84 19.83 43.17
C ARG A 364 5.63 20.26 42.34
N LYS A 365 5.81 20.41 41.02
CA LYS A 365 4.73 20.78 40.10
C LYS A 365 3.57 19.77 40.15
N ARG A 366 3.86 18.47 40.09
CA ARG A 366 2.83 17.42 40.17
C ARG A 366 1.98 17.54 41.43
N ASN A 367 2.62 17.81 42.57
CA ASN A 367 1.91 17.95 43.84
C ASN A 367 1.03 19.21 43.86
N VAL A 368 1.54 20.34 43.38
CA VAL A 368 0.78 21.61 43.28
C VAL A 368 -0.40 21.49 42.32
N LEU A 369 -0.22 20.78 41.20
CA LEU A 369 -1.30 20.54 40.24
C LEU A 369 -2.38 19.61 40.78
N ALA A 370 -2.03 18.60 41.58
CA ALA A 370 -2.98 17.60 42.05
C ALA A 370 -4.01 18.16 43.07
N GLU A 371 -3.59 19.08 43.95
CA GLU A 371 -4.41 19.55 45.08
C GLU A 371 -5.75 20.19 44.67
N PRO A 372 -5.80 21.17 43.74
CA PRO A 372 -7.05 21.83 43.36
C PRO A 372 -8.03 20.89 42.66
N PHE A 373 -7.50 19.93 41.89
CA PHE A 373 -8.33 18.92 41.23
C PHE A 373 -8.89 17.90 42.21
N TYR A 374 -8.10 17.49 43.21
CA TYR A 374 -8.56 16.60 44.26
C TYR A 374 -9.73 17.22 45.03
N GLU A 375 -9.61 18.49 45.44
CA GLU A 375 -10.72 19.20 46.08
C GLU A 375 -11.95 19.34 45.17
N GLY A 376 -11.73 19.70 43.90
CA GLY A 376 -12.81 19.84 42.92
C GLY A 376 -13.58 18.53 42.70
N MET A 377 -12.86 17.41 42.58
CA MET A 377 -13.46 16.09 42.39
C MET A 377 -14.13 15.56 43.67
N ARG A 378 -13.59 15.86 44.85
CA ARG A 378 -14.21 15.55 46.14
C ARG A 378 -15.55 16.28 46.29
N ARG A 379 -15.61 17.58 45.97
CA ARG A 379 -16.86 18.36 46.00
C ARG A 379 -17.91 17.81 45.03
N ILE A 380 -17.51 17.36 43.85
CA ILE A 380 -18.39 16.71 42.85
C ILE A 380 -18.94 15.38 43.38
N GLN A 381 -18.15 14.62 44.14
CA GLN A 381 -18.59 13.34 44.71
C GLN A 381 -19.52 13.51 45.92
N GLU A 382 -19.29 14.55 46.72
CA GLU A 382 -20.08 14.94 47.89
C GLU A 382 -21.41 15.64 47.52
N SER A 383 -21.54 16.20 46.30
CA SER A 383 -22.80 16.77 45.83
C SER A 383 -23.84 15.71 45.44
N ASP A 384 -25.03 15.79 46.07
CA ASP A 384 -26.20 14.90 45.91
C ASP A 384 -26.95 15.11 44.58
N GLN A 385 -26.38 14.67 43.46
CA GLN A 385 -27.16 14.53 42.22
C GLN A 385 -27.06 13.11 41.65
N GLU A 386 -28.21 12.56 41.26
CA GLU A 386 -28.42 11.26 40.59
C GLU A 386 -27.56 11.04 39.32
N ASN A 387 -26.81 12.05 38.87
CA ASN A 387 -25.88 11.99 37.73
C ASN A 387 -24.44 12.31 38.16
N LYS A 388 -23.77 11.38 38.85
CA LYS A 388 -22.33 11.48 39.13
C LYS A 388 -21.54 11.20 37.84
N PRO A 389 -20.75 12.16 37.31
CA PRO A 389 -19.97 11.91 36.11
C PRO A 389 -18.84 10.91 36.44
N GLU A 390 -18.84 9.75 35.77
CA GLU A 390 -17.75 8.77 35.90
C GLU A 390 -16.42 9.31 35.35
N ARG A 391 -16.48 10.25 34.40
CA ARG A 391 -15.32 10.83 33.71
C ARG A 391 -15.42 12.35 33.65
N VAL A 392 -14.32 13.02 33.95
CA VAL A 392 -14.15 14.47 33.87
C VAL A 392 -13.17 14.81 32.76
N TYR A 393 -13.47 15.86 32.01
CA TYR A 393 -12.57 16.41 31.00
C TYR A 393 -11.77 17.55 31.60
N VAL A 394 -10.45 17.46 31.51
CA VAL A 394 -9.53 18.51 31.97
C VAL A 394 -8.80 19.04 30.74
N ASP A 395 -8.89 20.34 30.50
CA ASP A 395 -8.19 21.01 29.41
C ASP A 395 -6.89 21.63 29.95
N PHE A 396 -5.77 21.23 29.37
CA PHE A 396 -4.43 21.71 29.69
C PHE A 396 -3.87 22.59 28.58
N THR A 397 -3.11 23.62 28.94
CA THR A 397 -2.44 24.49 27.98
C THR A 397 -1.02 24.85 28.42
N ASP A 398 -0.11 24.93 27.45
CA ASP A 398 1.24 25.50 27.59
C ASP A 398 1.31 26.96 27.09
N GLY A 399 0.15 27.55 26.77
CA GLY A 399 0.01 28.88 26.15
C GLY A 399 -0.04 28.85 24.62
N LYS A 400 0.28 27.72 23.97
CA LYS A 400 0.24 27.56 22.50
C LYS A 400 -0.80 26.53 22.06
N ARG A 401 -0.91 25.41 22.78
CA ARG A 401 -1.75 24.26 22.41
C ARG A 401 -2.67 23.91 23.57
N ILE A 402 -3.90 23.50 23.25
CA ILE A 402 -4.86 23.00 24.22
C ILE A 402 -5.00 21.49 24.04
N MET A 403 -4.78 20.74 25.10
CA MET A 403 -4.95 19.29 25.13
C MET A 403 -6.03 18.90 26.13
N ARG A 404 -6.96 18.04 25.70
CA ARG A 404 -8.04 17.56 26.55
C ARG A 404 -7.72 16.17 27.07
N ALA A 405 -7.62 16.03 28.39
CA ALA A 405 -7.50 14.75 29.05
C ALA A 405 -8.83 14.27 29.62
N VAL A 406 -9.01 12.95 29.62
CA VAL A 406 -10.15 12.27 30.22
C VAL A 406 -9.67 11.58 31.49
N VAL A 407 -10.22 11.98 32.62
CA VAL A 407 -9.84 11.47 33.93
C VAL A 407 -11.03 10.74 34.54
N ARG A 408 -10.82 9.53 35.07
CA ARG A 408 -11.84 8.83 35.87
C ARG A 408 -11.83 9.38 37.28
N VAL A 409 -13.01 9.77 37.77
CA VAL A 409 -13.13 10.46 39.08
C VAL A 409 -12.69 9.55 40.23
N GLU A 410 -13.02 8.27 40.17
CA GLU A 410 -12.64 7.28 41.20
C GLU A 410 -11.12 7.11 41.33
N ASP A 411 -10.41 6.97 40.21
CA ASP A 411 -8.95 6.81 40.20
C ASP A 411 -8.25 8.08 40.72
N ALA A 412 -8.76 9.26 40.35
CA ALA A 412 -8.23 10.53 40.83
C ALA A 412 -8.43 10.71 42.33
N LEU A 413 -9.56 10.26 42.89
CA LEU A 413 -9.78 10.31 44.34
C LEU A 413 -8.86 9.33 45.08
N ARG A 414 -8.69 8.11 44.56
CA ARG A 414 -7.78 7.09 45.13
C ARG A 414 -6.33 7.59 45.16
N THR A 415 -5.91 8.33 44.15
CA THR A 415 -4.53 8.81 43.96
C THR A 415 -4.28 10.23 44.46
N ARG A 416 -5.24 10.84 45.18
CA ARG A 416 -5.17 12.24 45.66
C ARG A 416 -4.88 13.24 44.54
N GLY A 417 -5.54 13.09 43.39
CA GLY A 417 -5.40 13.97 42.23
C GLY A 417 -4.25 13.63 41.28
N GLN A 418 -3.38 12.67 41.61
CA GLN A 418 -2.22 12.33 40.76
C GLN A 418 -2.60 11.72 39.41
N GLU A 419 -3.74 11.03 39.31
CA GLU A 419 -4.27 10.53 38.03
C GLU A 419 -4.44 11.65 36.99
N VAL A 420 -4.67 12.90 37.41
CA VAL A 420 -4.77 14.06 36.51
C VAL A 420 -3.43 14.35 35.83
N ASN A 421 -2.32 14.21 36.57
CA ASN A 421 -0.97 14.36 36.02
C ASN A 421 -0.65 13.20 35.07
N ASP A 422 -0.97 11.97 35.45
CA ASP A 422 -0.74 10.79 34.60
C ASP A 422 -1.61 10.86 33.31
N ALA A 423 -2.83 11.41 33.40
CA ALA A 423 -3.66 11.69 32.24
C ALA A 423 -3.10 12.78 31.33
N LEU A 424 -2.51 13.85 31.89
CA LEU A 424 -1.77 14.86 31.13
C LEU A 424 -0.59 14.24 30.37
N GLU A 425 0.26 13.48 31.08
CA GLU A 425 1.42 12.78 30.49
C GLU A 425 0.99 11.87 29.33
N ARG A 426 -0.05 11.03 29.53
CA ARG A 426 -0.58 10.14 28.47
C ARG A 426 -1.04 10.89 27.23
N VAL A 427 -1.84 11.94 27.42
CA VAL A 427 -2.41 12.69 26.30
C VAL A 427 -1.32 13.44 25.54
N ALA A 428 -0.35 14.02 26.25
CA ALA A 428 0.81 14.65 25.63
C ALA A 428 1.57 13.64 24.77
N MET A 429 1.98 12.50 25.35
CA MET A 429 2.69 11.45 24.61
C MET A 429 1.93 10.99 23.37
N LEU A 430 0.65 10.62 23.51
CA LEU A 430 -0.14 10.12 22.38
C LEU A 430 -0.30 11.16 21.26
N THR A 431 -0.55 12.42 21.62
CA THR A 431 -0.76 13.49 20.65
C THR A 431 0.52 13.79 19.86
N PHE A 432 1.66 13.90 20.54
CA PHE A 432 2.94 14.19 19.88
C PHE A 432 3.44 12.99 19.07
N ILE A 433 3.32 11.76 19.59
CA ILE A 433 3.66 10.54 18.84
C ILE A 433 2.83 10.49 17.55
N ASP A 434 1.51 10.63 17.62
CA ASP A 434 0.65 10.52 16.44
C ASP A 434 0.92 11.64 15.43
N MET A 435 1.19 12.86 15.89
CA MET A 435 1.54 14.01 15.04
C MET A 435 2.85 13.78 14.28
N TYR A 436 3.96 13.54 15.00
CA TYR A 436 5.28 13.38 14.40
C TYR A 436 5.38 12.10 13.56
N TRP A 437 4.75 11.01 14.00
CA TRP A 437 4.73 9.77 13.22
C TRP A 437 4.04 9.95 11.87
N THR A 438 2.91 10.67 11.83
CA THR A 438 2.20 10.93 10.57
C THR A 438 3.04 11.80 9.62
N GLU A 439 3.78 12.77 10.13
CA GLU A 439 4.71 13.59 9.34
C GLU A 439 5.90 12.75 8.83
N HIS A 440 6.45 11.88 9.68
CA HIS A 440 7.54 10.99 9.30
C HIS A 440 7.18 9.98 8.24
N LEU A 441 5.97 9.40 8.29
CA LEU A 441 5.47 8.54 7.21
C LEU A 441 5.46 9.26 5.86
N ARG A 442 5.05 10.53 5.85
CA ARG A 442 5.09 11.36 4.65
C ARG A 442 6.53 11.59 4.17
N ASN A 443 7.43 11.97 5.07
CA ASN A 443 8.84 12.21 4.73
C ASN A 443 9.51 10.93 4.19
N LEU A 444 9.16 9.76 4.74
CA LEU A 444 9.65 8.47 4.24
C LEU A 444 9.09 8.09 2.87
N ASP A 445 7.82 8.38 2.61
CA ASP A 445 7.22 8.16 1.28
C ASP A 445 7.92 9.05 0.24
N GLU A 446 8.13 10.33 0.54
CA GLU A 446 8.88 11.27 -0.33
C GLU A 446 10.33 10.82 -0.54
N LEU A 447 11.01 10.39 0.52
CA LEU A 447 12.37 9.85 0.46
C LEU A 447 12.45 8.60 -0.44
N LYS A 448 11.49 7.67 -0.29
CA LYS A 448 11.45 6.43 -1.06
C LYS A 448 11.24 6.68 -2.56
N GLU A 449 10.48 7.71 -2.91
CA GLU A 449 10.30 8.14 -4.31
C GLU A 449 11.59 8.77 -4.87
N GLY A 450 12.25 9.64 -4.10
CA GLY A 450 13.46 10.35 -4.53
C GLY A 450 14.73 9.50 -4.58
N ILE A 451 14.83 8.44 -3.78
CA ILE A 451 16.06 7.63 -3.65
C ILE A 451 16.45 6.91 -4.95
N GLY A 452 15.48 6.64 -5.83
CA GLY A 452 15.73 6.03 -7.14
C GLY A 452 16.69 6.85 -8.00
N LEU A 453 16.69 8.17 -7.84
CA LEU A 453 17.58 9.08 -8.57
C LEU A 453 19.04 9.01 -8.06
N ARG A 454 19.27 8.52 -6.84
CA ARG A 454 20.64 8.35 -6.31
C ARG A 454 21.39 7.19 -6.95
N ALA A 455 20.67 6.26 -7.58
CA ALA A 455 21.27 5.20 -8.36
C ALA A 455 22.16 5.75 -9.50
N PHE A 456 21.87 6.95 -10.02
CA PHE A 456 22.71 7.61 -11.04
C PHE A 456 24.12 7.96 -10.52
N GLY A 457 24.28 8.12 -9.21
CA GLY A 457 25.58 8.37 -8.55
C GLY A 457 26.39 7.10 -8.23
N GLN A 458 26.01 5.93 -8.78
CA GLN A 458 26.63 4.63 -8.50
C GLN A 458 26.63 4.19 -7.02
N ARG A 459 25.77 4.80 -6.19
CA ARG A 459 25.53 4.36 -4.81
C ARG A 459 24.34 3.42 -4.75
N ASP A 460 24.36 2.48 -3.82
CA ASP A 460 23.22 1.59 -3.59
C ASP A 460 22.06 2.38 -2.95
N PRO A 461 20.91 2.52 -3.64
CA PRO A 461 19.77 3.27 -3.11
C PRO A 461 19.24 2.72 -1.79
N LEU A 462 19.33 1.40 -1.56
CA LEU A 462 18.80 0.81 -0.34
C LEU A 462 19.63 1.22 0.89
N ILE A 463 20.95 1.31 0.74
CA ILE A 463 21.85 1.72 1.83
C ILE A 463 21.63 3.19 2.15
N GLU A 464 21.57 4.04 1.13
CA GLU A 464 21.28 5.47 1.27
C GLU A 464 19.91 5.70 1.93
N TYR A 465 18.88 4.95 1.50
CA TYR A 465 17.57 4.99 2.14
C TYR A 465 17.63 4.61 3.63
N LYS A 466 18.34 3.54 3.98
CA LYS A 466 18.50 3.12 5.39
C LYS A 466 19.15 4.20 6.24
N MET A 467 20.23 4.81 5.74
CA MET A 467 20.95 5.86 6.45
C MET A 467 20.07 7.10 6.67
N GLU A 468 19.36 7.54 5.64
CA GLU A 468 18.50 8.73 5.74
C GLU A 468 17.24 8.48 6.54
N ALA A 469 16.59 7.33 6.34
CA ALA A 469 15.43 6.94 7.13
C ALA A 469 15.79 6.83 8.62
N PHE A 470 17.00 6.36 8.96
CA PHE A 470 17.49 6.31 10.34
C PHE A 470 17.74 7.72 10.93
N LYS A 471 18.32 8.63 10.15
CA LYS A 471 18.50 10.04 10.57
C LYS A 471 17.15 10.71 10.84
N LEU A 472 16.21 10.60 9.89
CA LEU A 472 14.85 11.14 10.06
C LEU A 472 14.15 10.54 11.28
N PHE A 473 14.33 9.24 11.52
CA PHE A 473 13.74 8.57 12.68
C PHE A 473 14.35 9.05 14.00
N THR A 474 15.67 9.24 14.05
CA THR A 474 16.35 9.77 15.25
C THR A 474 15.86 11.17 15.57
N GLN A 475 15.78 12.03 14.55
CA GLN A 475 15.20 13.38 14.67
C GLN A 475 13.73 13.35 15.12
N LEU A 476 12.93 12.40 14.62
CA LEU A 476 11.56 12.22 15.08
C LEU A 476 11.52 11.90 16.58
N ILE A 477 12.36 10.98 17.05
CA ILE A 477 12.39 10.60 18.47
C ILE A 477 12.82 11.79 19.33
N GLU A 478 13.86 12.52 18.93
CA GLU A 478 14.32 13.75 19.61
C GLU A 478 13.21 14.81 19.66
N ASN A 479 12.50 15.03 18.56
CA ASN A 479 11.39 15.99 18.50
C ASN A 479 10.23 15.57 19.41
N ILE A 480 9.88 14.27 19.45
CA ILE A 480 8.87 13.75 20.36
C ILE A 480 9.30 13.96 21.81
N ASP A 481 10.52 13.54 22.17
CA ASP A 481 11.04 13.62 23.53
C ASP A 481 11.07 15.10 24.00
N ASN A 482 11.55 16.02 23.15
CA ASN A 482 11.56 17.48 23.42
C ASN A 482 10.16 18.07 23.61
N ASP A 483 9.24 17.85 22.68
CA ASP A 483 7.90 18.45 22.73
C ASP A 483 7.05 17.87 23.88
N VAL A 484 7.18 16.56 24.16
CA VAL A 484 6.51 15.91 25.30
C VAL A 484 7.00 16.51 26.62
N VAL A 485 8.31 16.56 26.83
CA VAL A 485 8.91 17.10 28.06
C VAL A 485 8.56 18.59 28.21
N SER A 486 8.73 19.38 27.15
CA SER A 486 8.42 20.81 27.15
C SER A 486 6.95 21.08 27.49
N PHE A 487 6.03 20.33 26.89
CA PHE A 487 4.61 20.47 27.18
C PHE A 487 4.29 20.05 28.61
N VAL A 488 4.78 18.90 29.08
CA VAL A 488 4.51 18.41 30.44
C VAL A 488 5.05 19.36 31.51
N PHE A 489 6.22 19.97 31.30
CA PHE A 489 6.81 20.94 32.23
C PHE A 489 6.15 22.31 32.20
N ARG A 490 5.58 22.74 31.06
CA ARG A 490 4.93 24.05 30.93
C ARG A 490 3.42 24.03 31.08
N ALA A 491 2.78 22.88 30.88
CA ALA A 491 1.33 22.78 30.88
C ALA A 491 0.74 23.13 32.25
N GLY A 492 -0.25 24.01 32.24
CA GLY A 492 -1.10 24.33 33.37
C GLY A 492 -2.57 24.05 33.04
N PRO A 493 -3.42 23.83 34.06
CA PRO A 493 -4.85 23.65 33.85
C PRO A 493 -5.48 24.96 33.43
N LEU A 494 -6.38 24.91 32.44
CA LEU A 494 -7.19 26.07 32.09
C LEU A 494 -8.29 26.21 33.16
N VAL A 495 -8.06 27.04 34.18
CA VAL A 495 -9.08 27.32 35.21
C VAL A 495 -10.14 28.23 34.60
N ASP A 496 -11.37 27.73 34.55
CA ASP A 496 -12.55 28.36 33.97
C ASP A 496 -13.02 29.57 34.80
N GLY A 497 -12.20 30.64 34.84
CA GLY A 497 -12.54 31.95 35.43
C GLY A 497 -13.08 32.95 34.39
N GLN A 498 -12.97 32.62 33.11
CA GLN A 498 -13.62 33.34 32.02
C GLN A 498 -14.34 32.31 31.17
N GLN A 499 -15.67 32.34 31.24
CA GLN A 499 -16.51 31.80 30.18
C GLN A 499 -16.07 32.46 28.86
N VAL A 500 -15.14 31.81 28.16
CA VAL A 500 -14.90 32.08 26.76
C VAL A 500 -16.23 31.76 26.12
N ARG A 501 -16.92 32.82 25.67
CA ARG A 501 -18.14 32.74 24.84
C ARG A 501 -18.02 31.49 23.98
N ARG A 502 -19.04 30.63 23.99
CA ARG A 502 -19.23 29.50 23.08
C ARG A 502 -19.16 30.00 21.62
N GLY A 503 -17.96 30.33 21.15
CA GLY A 503 -17.61 30.28 19.75
C GLY A 503 -17.76 28.82 19.40
N ARG A 504 -18.67 28.54 18.46
CA ARG A 504 -18.78 27.21 17.87
C ARG A 504 -17.35 26.71 17.62
N PRO A 505 -16.98 25.52 18.14
CA PRO A 505 -15.64 25.01 17.94
C PRO A 505 -15.36 25.06 16.45
N THR A 506 -14.28 25.72 16.04
CA THR A 506 -13.61 25.31 14.82
C THR A 506 -13.23 23.88 15.11
N GLN A 507 -14.05 22.93 14.64
CA GLN A 507 -13.78 21.52 14.79
C GLN A 507 -12.38 21.34 14.22
N GLN A 508 -11.38 21.14 15.10
CA GLN A 508 -10.30 20.24 14.74
C GLN A 508 -11.04 19.01 14.24
N ARG A 509 -10.92 18.76 12.94
CA ARG A 509 -11.60 17.66 12.25
C ARG A 509 -11.35 16.43 13.11
N ARG A 510 -12.35 16.03 13.91
CA ARG A 510 -12.37 14.67 14.44
C ARG A 510 -12.18 13.81 13.20
N LEU A 511 -11.13 12.99 13.23
CA LEU A 511 -10.94 11.93 12.26
C LEU A 511 -12.28 11.21 12.18
N ASP A 512 -13.04 11.44 11.11
CA ASP A 512 -14.30 10.76 10.89
C ASP A 512 -13.92 9.40 10.32
N PRO A 513 -13.99 8.29 11.10
CA PRO A 513 -13.61 6.98 10.61
C PRO A 513 -14.45 6.55 9.40
N ARG A 514 -15.60 7.21 9.14
CA ARG A 514 -16.41 7.00 7.92
C ARG A 514 -15.79 7.58 6.65
N ARG A 515 -14.83 8.52 6.78
CA ARG A 515 -14.05 9.09 5.67
C ARG A 515 -12.69 8.42 5.48
N ALA A 516 -12.25 7.60 6.44
CA ALA A 516 -11.06 6.79 6.28
C ALA A 516 -11.33 5.71 5.21
N GLN A 517 -10.76 5.89 4.04
CA GLN A 517 -10.85 4.89 2.97
C GLN A 517 -9.64 3.95 3.08
N SER A 518 -9.90 2.67 3.31
CA SER A 518 -8.89 1.63 3.14
C SER A 518 -8.67 1.41 1.65
N SER A 519 -7.60 1.97 1.09
CA SER A 519 -7.13 1.61 -0.24
C SER A 519 -6.28 0.34 -0.12
N HIS A 520 -6.83 -0.80 -0.55
CA HIS A 520 -5.99 -1.94 -0.90
C HIS A 520 -5.35 -1.64 -2.25
N ILE A 521 -4.15 -1.07 -2.23
CA ILE A 521 -3.31 -1.06 -3.43
C ILE A 521 -2.73 -2.48 -3.55
N THR A 522 -3.51 -3.41 -4.11
CA THR A 522 -2.89 -4.55 -4.78
C THR A 522 -2.19 -3.95 -5.98
N ARG A 523 -0.86 -3.88 -5.92
CA ARG A 523 0.00 -3.64 -7.09
C ARG A 523 -0.11 -4.89 -7.99
N ASP A 524 -1.29 -5.10 -8.57
CA ASP A 524 -1.45 -6.03 -9.68
C ASP A 524 -0.65 -5.40 -10.83
N SER A 525 0.45 -6.09 -11.18
CA SER A 525 1.20 -6.03 -12.44
C SER A 525 1.25 -4.67 -13.13
N TYR A 526 2.44 -4.07 -13.15
CA TYR A 526 2.81 -2.98 -14.05
C TYR A 526 2.48 -3.36 -15.51
N GLY A 527 1.26 -3.06 -15.95
CA GLY A 527 0.95 -2.91 -17.35
C GLY A 527 1.69 -1.66 -17.81
N VAL A 528 2.69 -1.85 -18.67
CA VAL A 528 3.27 -0.76 -19.46
C VAL A 528 2.17 -0.28 -20.43
N GLY A 529 1.29 0.57 -19.92
CA GLY A 529 0.27 1.27 -20.69
C GLY A 529 0.92 2.47 -21.36
N GLY A 530 1.37 2.28 -22.60
CA GLY A 530 1.60 3.39 -23.51
C GLY A 530 0.29 4.15 -23.68
N SER A 531 0.21 5.35 -23.09
CA SER A 531 -0.93 6.24 -23.22
C SER A 531 -0.99 6.80 -24.64
N ALA A 532 -1.82 6.18 -25.47
CA ALA A 532 -2.31 6.77 -26.71
C ALA A 532 -3.83 6.58 -26.80
N GLY A 533 -4.57 7.66 -26.58
CA GLY A 533 -5.89 7.86 -27.19
C GLY A 533 -7.12 7.44 -26.39
N SER A 534 -7.85 8.47 -25.94
CA SER A 534 -9.32 8.56 -25.82
C SER A 534 -10.08 7.71 -24.80
N ALA A 535 -10.50 8.36 -23.71
CA ALA A 535 -11.91 8.36 -23.26
C ALA A 535 -12.13 9.50 -22.26
N ALA A 536 -12.41 10.70 -22.78
CA ALA A 536 -13.03 11.77 -22.01
C ALA A 536 -14.48 11.37 -21.73
N GLU A 537 -14.80 11.05 -20.47
CA GLU A 537 -16.17 11.10 -19.98
C GLU A 537 -16.59 12.55 -19.73
N ARG A 538 -17.83 12.82 -20.11
CA ARG A 538 -18.38 14.12 -20.49
C ARG A 538 -18.99 14.83 -19.28
N ASP A 539 -18.70 16.12 -19.15
CA ASP A 539 -19.40 17.07 -18.29
C ASP A 539 -20.84 17.29 -18.83
N PRO A 540 -21.91 17.03 -18.05
CA PRO A 540 -23.29 17.17 -18.50
C PRO A 540 -23.81 18.62 -18.55
N THR A 541 -22.98 19.63 -18.28
CA THR A 541 -23.41 21.04 -18.19
C THR A 541 -22.94 21.95 -19.34
N ALA A 542 -22.21 21.44 -20.33
CA ALA A 542 -21.68 22.27 -21.43
C ALA A 542 -22.66 22.38 -22.62
N ALA A 543 -23.24 23.56 -22.83
CA ALA A 543 -23.99 23.89 -24.04
C ALA A 543 -23.06 23.88 -25.28
N LYS A 544 -23.41 23.09 -26.30
CA LYS A 544 -22.63 22.93 -27.54
C LYS A 544 -22.67 24.23 -28.35
N LYS A 545 -21.53 24.89 -28.52
CA LYS A 545 -21.31 25.84 -29.63
C LYS A 545 -20.87 25.06 -30.89
N PRO A 546 -21.29 25.45 -32.10
CA PRO A 546 -20.84 24.78 -33.31
C PRO A 546 -19.33 24.96 -33.50
N VAL A 547 -18.66 23.84 -33.81
CA VAL A 547 -17.22 23.79 -34.09
C VAL A 547 -16.97 24.49 -35.42
N VAL A 548 -16.27 25.62 -35.39
CA VAL A 548 -15.69 26.21 -36.60
C VAL A 548 -14.45 25.39 -36.95
N VAL A 549 -14.53 24.66 -38.06
CA VAL A 549 -13.38 23.93 -38.60
C VAL A 549 -12.47 24.96 -39.27
N GLU A 550 -11.31 25.25 -38.68
CA GLU A 550 -10.28 26.02 -39.39
C GLU A 550 -9.77 25.22 -40.59
N GLU A 551 -9.68 25.88 -41.75
CA GLU A 551 -9.21 25.28 -43.01
C GLU A 551 -7.75 24.80 -42.86
N ARG A 552 -7.52 23.50 -43.05
CA ARG A 552 -6.17 22.93 -43.05
C ARG A 552 -5.47 23.24 -44.37
N VAL A 553 -4.36 23.98 -44.31
CA VAL A 553 -3.52 24.30 -45.47
C VAL A 553 -3.06 23.02 -46.17
N GLY A 554 -3.41 22.87 -47.44
CA GLY A 554 -3.08 21.72 -48.26
C GLY A 554 -1.60 21.68 -48.65
N ARG A 555 -1.10 20.48 -48.96
CA ARG A 555 0.33 20.22 -49.23
C ARG A 555 0.92 21.07 -50.37
N ASN A 556 0.08 21.52 -51.31
CA ASN A 556 0.47 22.34 -52.47
C ASN A 556 0.11 23.83 -52.34
N ASP A 557 -0.52 24.25 -51.24
CA ASP A 557 -0.96 25.62 -51.01
C ASP A 557 0.22 26.51 -50.59
N PRO A 558 0.09 27.85 -50.72
CA PRO A 558 1.11 28.78 -50.24
C PRO A 558 1.34 28.58 -48.75
N CYS A 559 2.61 28.50 -48.36
CA CYS A 559 2.95 28.28 -46.95
C CYS A 559 2.54 29.50 -46.11
N PRO A 560 1.83 29.32 -44.99
CA PRO A 560 1.28 30.43 -44.19
C PRO A 560 2.34 31.31 -43.52
N CYS A 561 3.63 30.93 -43.59
CA CYS A 561 4.75 31.72 -43.10
C CYS A 561 5.18 32.86 -44.06
N GLY A 562 4.44 33.09 -45.16
CA GLY A 562 4.72 34.19 -46.09
C GLY A 562 5.96 34.01 -46.98
N SER A 563 6.54 32.82 -47.04
CA SER A 563 7.82 32.55 -47.74
C SER A 563 7.73 32.49 -49.28
N GLY A 564 6.53 32.68 -49.85
CA GLY A 564 6.26 32.55 -51.29
C GLY A 564 6.38 31.11 -51.85
N LYS A 565 6.72 30.12 -51.02
CA LYS A 565 6.89 28.70 -51.40
C LYS A 565 5.65 27.88 -51.03
N LYS A 566 5.38 26.79 -51.76
CA LYS A 566 4.33 25.81 -51.42
C LYS A 566 4.65 25.10 -50.10
N TYR A 567 3.64 24.76 -49.30
CA TYR A 567 3.78 24.18 -47.96
C TYR A 567 4.77 23.00 -47.92
N LYS A 568 4.68 22.05 -48.86
CA LYS A 568 5.61 20.89 -48.98
C LYS A 568 7.09 21.23 -49.15
N HIS A 569 7.41 22.44 -49.60
CA HIS A 569 8.79 22.89 -49.81
C HIS A 569 9.27 23.84 -48.71
N CYS A 570 8.46 24.06 -47.68
CA CYS A 570 8.76 24.88 -46.52
C CYS A 570 8.44 24.08 -45.24
N HIS A 571 7.37 24.43 -44.50
CA HIS A 571 7.01 23.78 -43.23
C HIS A 571 6.54 22.33 -43.36
N GLY A 572 6.25 21.86 -44.58
CA GLY A 572 5.93 20.47 -44.91
C GLY A 572 7.12 19.65 -45.41
N ARG A 573 8.38 20.12 -45.27
CA ARG A 573 9.59 19.31 -45.48
C ARG A 573 9.90 18.53 -44.20
N ALA A 574 9.25 17.39 -44.04
CA ALA A 574 9.67 16.31 -43.16
C ALA A 574 9.76 15.03 -44.01
#